data_AF-A0A1E1WGV3-F1
#
_entry.id   AF-A0A1E1WGV3-F1
#
_cell.length_a   1.000
_cell.length_b   1.000
_cell.length_c   1.000
_cell.angle_alpha   90.00
_cell.angle_beta   90.00
_cell.angle_gamma   90.00
#
_symmetry.space_group_name_H-M   'P 1'
#
loop_
_entity.id
_entity.type
_entity.pdbx_description
1 polymer ?
#
loop_
_entity_poly.entity_id
_entity_poly.type
_entity_poly.pdbx_seq_one_letter_code
_entity_poly.pdbx_strand_id
1 'polypeptide(L)'
;APIPEQHVQLQTVFDALRADCAATAANPQMKRKLEDVQKRLETLYDMLRDYKLSENALSLLHTCAQYAQAGEYEHAVHVATSLATGADFAAAASFLPGLKVLFQLAQQLQVYAR
;
A
#
# COMPACT_ATOMS: atom_id res chain seq x y z
N ALA A 1 4.05 -8.17 17.78
CA ALA A 1 3.71 -9.50 17.22
C ALA A 1 4.17 -9.56 15.77
N PRO A 2 4.54 -10.73 15.22
CA PRO A 2 4.77 -10.88 13.78
C PRO A 2 3.46 -10.66 12.99
N ILE A 3 3.57 -10.24 11.72
CA ILE A 3 2.40 -10.17 10.82
C ILE A 3 1.94 -11.62 10.54
N PRO A 4 0.63 -11.90 10.53
CA PRO A 4 0.12 -13.22 10.13
C PRO A 4 0.64 -13.61 8.73
N GLU A 5 1.00 -14.88 8.52
CA GLU A 5 1.57 -15.37 7.25
C GLU A 5 0.71 -15.00 6.04
N GLN A 6 -0.61 -14.99 6.22
CA GLN A 6 -1.57 -14.58 5.19
C GLN A 6 -1.32 -13.16 4.68
N HIS A 7 -0.84 -12.25 5.52
CA HIS A 7 -0.63 -10.84 5.18
C HIS A 7 0.84 -10.48 4.93
N VAL A 8 1.76 -11.45 5.07
CA VAL A 8 3.19 -11.25 4.77
C VAL A 8 3.37 -10.86 3.30
N GLN A 9 2.58 -11.44 2.38
CA GLN A 9 2.62 -11.06 0.97
C GLN A 9 2.34 -9.57 0.74
N LEU A 10 1.38 -8.98 1.48
CA LEU A 10 1.08 -7.55 1.37
C LEU A 10 2.29 -6.71 1.74
N GLN A 11 2.92 -7.05 2.87
CA GLN A 11 4.11 -6.36 3.36
C GLN A 11 5.24 -6.46 2.34
N THR A 12 5.52 -7.67 1.83
CA THR A 12 6.58 -7.88 0.84
C THR A 12 6.34 -7.07 -0.43
N VAL A 13 5.13 -7.11 -1.00
CA VAL A 13 4.81 -6.40 -2.25
C VAL A 13 4.89 -4.88 -2.07
N PHE A 14 4.29 -4.34 -1.01
CA PHE A 14 4.28 -2.89 -0.80
C PHE A 14 5.65 -2.34 -0.42
N ASP A 15 6.44 -3.09 0.38
CA ASP A 15 7.79 -2.67 0.75
C ASP A 15 8.74 -2.73 -0.45
N ALA A 16 8.66 -3.80 -1.27
CA ALA A 16 9.41 -3.90 -2.51
C ALA A 16 9.08 -2.75 -3.47
N LEU A 17 7.79 -2.49 -3.71
CA LEU A 17 7.35 -1.40 -4.58
C LEU A 17 7.85 -0.03 -4.09
N ARG A 18 7.78 0.21 -2.78
CA ARG A 18 8.27 1.45 -2.17
C ARG A 18 9.79 1.57 -2.31
N ALA A 19 10.53 0.50 -2.04
CA ALA A 19 11.99 0.48 -2.16
C ALA A 19 12.43 0.79 -3.59
N ASP A 20 11.76 0.19 -4.58
CA ASP A 20 12.04 0.38 -6.00
C ASP A 20 11.67 1.81 -6.47
N CYS A 21 10.54 2.35 -5.97
CA CYS A 21 10.20 3.76 -6.13
C CYS A 21 11.25 4.69 -5.50
N ALA A 22 11.80 4.35 -4.33
CA ALA A 22 12.81 5.15 -3.65
C ALA A 22 14.16 5.12 -4.39
N ALA A 23 14.51 3.98 -4.98
CA ALA A 23 15.70 3.83 -5.82
C ALA A 23 15.57 4.65 -7.12
N THR A 24 14.39 4.66 -7.72
CA THR A 24 14.10 5.39 -8.98
C THR A 24 13.85 6.88 -8.75
N ALA A 25 13.39 7.28 -7.56
CA ALA A 25 13.06 8.67 -7.24
C ALA A 25 14.29 9.59 -7.33
N ALA A 26 14.38 10.35 -8.43
CA ALA A 26 15.45 11.31 -8.67
C ALA A 26 15.25 12.64 -7.91
N ASN A 27 14.01 13.02 -7.59
CA ASN A 27 13.70 14.31 -7.00
C ASN A 27 13.44 14.23 -5.47
N PRO A 28 13.82 15.26 -4.70
CA PRO A 28 13.66 15.27 -3.24
C PRO A 28 12.19 15.30 -2.80
N GLN A 29 11.27 15.73 -3.66
CA GLN A 29 9.84 15.78 -3.37
C GLN A 29 9.21 14.38 -3.35
N MET A 30 9.57 13.50 -4.29
CA MET A 30 9.15 12.10 -4.31
C MET A 30 9.71 11.34 -3.11
N LYS A 31 10.98 11.59 -2.74
CA LYS A 31 11.57 10.98 -1.53
C LYS A 31 10.77 11.32 -0.27
N ARG A 32 10.42 12.60 -0.07
CA ARG A 32 9.54 13.01 1.03
C ARG A 32 8.18 12.33 1.01
N LYS A 33 7.58 12.14 -0.18
CA LYS A 33 6.33 11.38 -0.30
C LYS A 33 6.52 9.93 0.12
N LEU A 34 7.61 9.27 -0.31
CA LEU A 34 7.91 7.89 0.06
C LEU A 34 8.16 7.69 1.55
N GLU A 35 8.70 8.70 2.25
CA GLU A 35 8.82 8.69 3.71
C GLU A 35 7.44 8.72 4.40
N ASP A 36 6.50 9.53 3.89
CA ASP A 36 5.11 9.53 4.39
C ASP A 36 4.40 8.21 4.09
N VAL A 37 4.59 7.66 2.88
CA VAL A 37 4.11 6.34 2.49
C VAL A 37 4.63 5.27 3.45
N GLN A 38 5.92 5.28 3.79
CA GLN A 38 6.51 4.31 4.71
C GLN A 38 5.78 4.32 6.06
N LYS A 39 5.60 5.49 6.67
CA LYS A 39 4.90 5.61 7.97
C LYS A 39 3.47 5.08 7.92
N ARG A 40 2.81 5.27 6.79
CA ARG A 40 1.44 4.79 6.56
C ARG A 40 1.38 3.27 6.34
N LEU A 41 2.36 2.70 5.63
CA LEU A 41 2.52 1.25 5.54
C LEU A 41 2.80 0.63 6.92
N GLU A 42 3.64 1.28 7.74
CA GLU A 42 3.86 0.83 9.13
C GLU A 42 2.55 0.81 9.93
N THR A 43 1.73 1.87 9.80
CA THR A 43 0.39 1.91 10.41
C THR A 43 -0.50 0.77 9.93
N LEU A 44 -0.50 0.49 8.62
CA LEU A 44 -1.23 -0.65 8.05
C LEU A 44 -0.75 -1.99 8.64
N TYR A 45 0.56 -2.19 8.74
CA TYR A 45 1.14 -3.41 9.30
C TYR A 45 0.81 -3.59 10.77
N ASP A 46 0.77 -2.49 11.54
CA ASP A 46 0.33 -2.52 12.92
C ASP A 46 -1.15 -2.95 13.02
N MET A 47 -2.02 -2.39 12.16
CA MET A 47 -3.43 -2.78 12.09
C MET A 47 -3.62 -4.26 11.71
N LEU A 48 -2.78 -4.79 10.80
CA LEU A 48 -2.78 -6.21 10.41
C LEU A 48 -2.38 -7.12 11.56
N ARG A 49 -1.39 -6.71 12.36
CA ARG A 49 -0.93 -7.47 13.54
C ARG A 49 -1.95 -7.48 14.66
N ASP A 50 -2.67 -6.37 14.82
CA ASP A 50 -3.65 -6.16 15.88
C ASP A 50 -5.06 -6.63 15.48
N TYR A 51 -5.22 -7.24 14.31
CA TYR A 51 -6.51 -7.69 13.74
C TYR A 51 -7.58 -6.58 13.71
N LYS A 52 -7.15 -5.35 13.41
CA LYS A 52 -8.01 -4.15 13.38
C LYS A 52 -8.75 -3.93 12.06
N LEU A 53 -8.54 -4.82 11.08
CA LEU A 53 -9.14 -4.72 9.74
C LEU A 53 -10.10 -5.89 9.52
N SER A 54 -11.28 -5.61 8.97
CA SER A 54 -12.23 -6.64 8.56
C SER A 54 -11.72 -7.49 7.40
N GLU A 55 -12.29 -8.69 7.24
CA GLU A 55 -12.00 -9.59 6.11
C GLU A 55 -12.20 -8.91 4.75
N ASN A 56 -13.18 -8.02 4.62
CA ASN A 56 -13.41 -7.26 3.40
C ASN A 56 -12.26 -6.29 3.11
N ALA A 57 -11.80 -5.55 4.12
CA ALA A 57 -10.65 -4.65 3.97
C ALA A 57 -9.36 -5.41 3.62
N LEU A 58 -9.14 -6.56 4.26
CA LEU A 58 -8.03 -7.46 3.96
C LEU A 58 -8.10 -7.95 2.51
N SER A 59 -9.26 -8.41 2.04
CA SER A 59 -9.45 -8.85 0.67
C SER A 59 -9.11 -7.75 -0.34
N LEU A 60 -9.57 -6.51 -0.10
CA LEU A 60 -9.25 -5.37 -0.96
C LEU A 60 -7.75 -5.06 -1.00
N LEU A 61 -7.06 -5.13 0.15
CA LEU A 61 -5.61 -4.94 0.20
C LEU A 61 -4.86 -6.01 -0.59
N HIS A 62 -5.30 -7.27 -0.51
CA HIS A 62 -4.75 -8.37 -1.30
C HIS A 62 -4.94 -8.12 -2.79
N THR A 63 -6.13 -7.70 -3.20
CA THR A 63 -6.41 -7.32 -4.58
C THR A 63 -5.51 -6.16 -5.05
N CYS A 64 -5.30 -5.12 -4.22
CA CYS A 64 -4.36 -4.04 -4.51
C CYS A 64 -2.93 -4.55 -4.73
N ALA A 65 -2.46 -5.48 -3.89
CA ALA A 65 -1.13 -6.06 -4.03
C ALA A 65 -1.00 -6.91 -5.31
N GLN A 66 -2.06 -7.60 -5.74
CA GLN A 66 -2.06 -8.32 -7.01
C GLN A 66 -1.98 -7.36 -8.21
N TYR A 67 -2.80 -6.31 -8.22
CA TYR A 67 -2.73 -5.29 -9.27
C TYR A 67 -1.38 -4.58 -9.32
N ALA A 68 -0.79 -4.27 -8.16
CA ALA A 68 0.53 -3.66 -8.07
C ALA A 68 1.65 -4.54 -8.66
N GLN A 69 1.56 -5.88 -8.48
CA GLN A 69 2.48 -6.84 -9.10
C GLN A 69 2.24 -6.99 -10.60
N ALA A 70 0.99 -6.86 -11.06
CA ALA A 70 0.65 -6.87 -12.48
C ALA A 70 1.05 -5.56 -13.20
N GLY A 71 1.51 -4.53 -12.47
CA GLY A 71 1.78 -3.20 -13.01
C GLY A 71 0.52 -2.36 -13.25
N GLU A 72 -0.64 -2.82 -12.78
CA GLU A 72 -1.94 -2.15 -12.94
C GLU A 72 -2.23 -1.19 -11.79
N TYR A 73 -1.41 -0.14 -11.67
CA TYR A 73 -1.51 0.82 -10.57
C TYR A 73 -2.84 1.59 -10.51
N GLU A 74 -3.45 1.90 -11.67
CA GLU A 74 -4.77 2.54 -11.70
C GLU A 74 -5.85 1.67 -11.03
N HIS A 75 -5.88 0.39 -11.35
CA HIS A 75 -6.78 -0.57 -10.72
C HIS A 75 -6.50 -0.68 -9.21
N ALA A 76 -5.23 -0.73 -8.80
CA ALA A 76 -4.85 -0.74 -7.39
C ALA A 76 -5.34 0.52 -6.64
N VAL A 77 -5.24 1.71 -7.23
CA VAL A 77 -5.76 2.97 -6.65
C VAL A 77 -7.29 2.95 -6.56
N HIS A 78 -7.97 2.41 -7.56
CA HIS A 78 -9.42 2.27 -7.57
C HIS A 78 -9.91 1.38 -6.43
N VAL A 79 -9.33 0.18 -6.31
CA VAL A 79 -9.65 -0.79 -5.23
C VAL A 79 -9.33 -0.20 -3.85
N ALA A 80 -8.18 0.47 -3.71
CA ALA A 80 -7.83 1.14 -2.46
C ALA A 80 -8.88 2.20 -2.09
N THR A 81 -9.46 2.91 -3.06
CA THR A 81 -10.51 3.91 -2.79
C THR A 81 -11.76 3.28 -2.19
N SER A 82 -12.10 2.04 -2.53
CA SER A 82 -13.23 1.32 -1.93
C SER A 82 -13.06 1.07 -0.43
N LEU A 83 -11.82 1.09 0.10
CA LEU A 83 -11.58 1.03 1.55
C LEU A 83 -12.13 2.25 2.28
N ALA A 84 -12.20 3.41 1.62
CA ALA A 84 -12.74 4.64 2.22
C ALA A 84 -14.26 4.62 2.41
N THR A 85 -14.96 3.70 1.73
CA THR A 85 -16.42 3.56 1.81
C THR A 85 -16.86 2.33 2.61
N GLY A 86 -15.92 1.52 3.09
CA GLY A 86 -16.19 0.30 3.85
C GLY A 86 -16.37 0.53 5.35
N ALA A 87 -16.65 -0.55 6.08
CA ALA A 87 -16.77 -0.53 7.55
C ALA A 87 -15.50 -0.03 8.25
N ASP A 88 -14.33 -0.29 7.67
CA ASP A 88 -13.02 0.09 8.20
C ASP A 88 -12.56 1.48 7.73
N PHE A 89 -13.46 2.37 7.27
CA PHE A 89 -13.07 3.67 6.70
C PHE A 89 -12.16 4.49 7.64
N ALA A 90 -12.38 4.42 8.95
CA ALA A 90 -11.60 5.14 9.94
C ALA A 90 -10.16 4.59 10.04
N ALA A 91 -10.01 3.27 10.00
CA ALA A 91 -8.71 2.61 9.94
C ALA A 91 -8.02 2.93 8.60
N ALA A 92 -8.76 2.77 7.50
CA ALA A 92 -8.31 3.08 6.14
C ALA A 92 -7.83 4.53 6.02
N ALA A 93 -8.52 5.51 6.59
CA ALA A 93 -8.13 6.92 6.52
C ALA A 93 -6.70 7.19 7.02
N SER A 94 -6.19 6.36 7.92
CA SER A 94 -4.85 6.50 8.48
C SER A 94 -3.74 6.10 7.47
N PHE A 95 -3.94 5.04 6.70
CA PHE A 95 -2.92 4.51 5.77
C PHE A 95 -3.23 4.73 4.28
N LEU A 96 -4.52 4.83 3.92
CA LEU A 96 -5.00 4.90 2.54
C LEU A 96 -4.37 6.01 1.69
N PRO A 97 -4.15 7.24 2.20
CA PRO A 97 -3.48 8.28 1.41
C PRO A 97 -2.08 7.86 0.99
N GLY A 98 -1.36 7.13 1.83
CA GLY A 98 -0.02 6.62 1.55
C GLY A 98 -0.04 5.52 0.52
N LEU A 99 -0.98 4.57 0.67
CA LEU A 99 -1.12 3.49 -0.28
C LEU A 99 -1.44 4.02 -1.70
N LYS A 100 -2.33 5.02 -1.80
CA LYS A 100 -2.62 5.69 -3.08
C LYS A 100 -1.41 6.41 -3.65
N VAL A 101 -0.70 7.18 -2.84
CA VAL A 101 0.51 7.89 -3.27
C VAL A 101 1.59 6.91 -3.74
N LEU A 102 1.74 5.76 -3.09
CA LEU A 102 2.67 4.72 -3.51
C LEU A 102 2.37 4.24 -4.93
N PHE A 103 1.13 3.86 -5.21
CA PHE A 103 0.73 3.39 -6.55
C PHE A 103 0.86 4.49 -7.60
N GLN A 104 0.49 5.73 -7.28
CA GLN A 104 0.66 6.87 -8.18
C GLN A 104 2.14 7.14 -8.49
N LEU A 105 3.02 7.03 -7.49
CA LEU A 105 4.47 7.17 -7.68
C LEU A 105 5.03 6.01 -8.50
N ALA A 106 4.63 4.78 -8.22
CA ALA A 106 5.04 3.61 -8.99
C ALA A 106 4.65 3.75 -10.46
N GLN A 107 3.41 4.19 -10.73
CA GLN A 107 2.93 4.47 -12.08
C GLN A 107 3.76 5.57 -12.76
N GLN A 108 4.00 6.68 -12.07
CA GLN A 108 4.77 7.81 -12.59
C GLN A 108 6.23 7.45 -12.88
N LEU A 109 6.83 6.61 -12.04
CA LEU A 109 8.21 6.15 -12.16
C LEU A 109 8.36 4.91 -13.05
N GLN A 110 7.25 4.33 -13.53
CA GLN A 110 7.21 3.05 -14.26
C GLN A 110 7.98 1.93 -13.52
N VAL A 111 7.81 1.91 -12.20
CA VAL A 111 8.38 0.92 -11.30
C VAL A 111 7.43 -0.26 -11.21
N TYR A 112 7.96 -1.48 -11.34
CA TYR A 112 7.19 -2.71 -11.25
C TYR A 112 7.62 -3.51 -10.02
N ALA A 113 6.66 -3.96 -9.20
CA ALA A 113 6.95 -4.89 -8.11
C ALA A 113 7.37 -6.23 -8.74
N ARG A 114 8.68 -6.51 -8.75
CA ARG A 114 9.30 -7.65 -9.41
C ARG A 114 9.67 -8.76 -8.43
#